data_AF-A0A914D367-F1
#
_entry.id   AF-A0A914D367-F1
#
_cell.length_a   1.000
_cell.length_b   1.000
_cell.length_c   1.000
_cell.angle_alpha   90.00
_cell.angle_beta   90.00
_cell.angle_gamma   90.00
#
_symmetry.space_group_name_H-M   'P 1'
#
loop_
_entity.id
_entity.type
_entity.pdbx_description
1 polymer ?
#
loop_
_entity_poly.entity_id
_entity_poly.type
_entity_poly.pdbx_seq_one_letter_code
_entity_poly.pdbx_strand_id
1 'polypeptide(L)' 'MPSETVVVKSISKAVSEGFFYYFGYGSNLLKERIHVQIKEAVFESTGVLSCHELTFYDSSRRWFGAIASIEPKPISK' A
#
# COMPACT_ATOMS: atom_id res chain seq x y z
N MET A 1 -16.73 9.27 6.56
CA MET A 1 -15.31 9.57 6.33
C MET A 1 -14.65 9.73 7.69
N PRO A 2 -13.72 8.84 8.11
CA PRO A 2 -12.98 9.08 9.33
C PRO A 2 -12.23 10.40 9.16
N SER A 3 -12.41 11.30 10.13
CA SER A 3 -11.98 12.70 10.07
C SER A 3 -10.49 12.82 9.83
N GLU A 4 -10.10 13.76 8.96
CA GLU A 4 -8.69 14.10 8.67
C GLU A 4 -7.85 14.24 9.95
N THR A 5 -8.45 14.70 11.04
CA THR A 5 -7.83 14.82 12.37
C THR A 5 -7.31 13.49 12.94
N VAL A 6 -8.01 12.37 12.73
CA VAL A 6 -7.59 11.05 13.24
C VAL A 6 -6.39 10.54 12.42
N VAL A 7 -6.44 10.68 11.10
CA VAL A 7 -5.37 10.27 10.19
C VAL A 7 -4.09 11.07 10.47
N VAL A 8 -4.20 12.40 10.59
CA VAL A 8 -3.04 13.28 10.88
C VAL A 8 -2.38 12.92 12.21
N LYS A 9 -3.17 12.61 13.26
CA LYS A 9 -2.62 12.19 14.56
C LYS A 9 -1.90 10.84 14.48
N SER A 10 -2.42 9.89 13.69
CA SER A 10 -1.75 8.60 13.48
C SER A 10 -0.45 8.76 12.69
N ILE A 11 -0.43 9.67 11.71
CA ILE A 11 0.78 10.04 10.94
C ILE A 11 1.84 10.69 11.81
N SER A 12 1.48 11.70 12.60
CA SER A 12 2.42 12.37 13.48
C SER A 12 3.03 11.41 14.50
N LYS A 13 2.21 10.49 15.04
CA LYS A 13 2.68 9.47 15.98
C LYS A 13 3.67 8.51 15.32
N ALA A 14 3.29 7.88 14.21
CA ALA A 14 4.16 6.94 13.50
C ALA A 14 5.52 7.57 13.16
N VAL A 15 5.53 8.80 12.64
CA VAL A 15 6.77 9.52 12.30
C VAL A 15 7.63 9.78 13.53
N SER A 16 7.03 10.18 14.67
CA SER A 16 7.77 10.40 15.92
C SER A 16 8.39 9.12 16.49
N GLU A 17 7.78 7.96 16.21
CA GLU A 17 8.26 6.64 16.63
C GLU A 17 9.22 6.01 15.59
N GLY A 18 9.55 6.72 14.50
CA GLY A 18 10.45 6.25 13.46
C GLY A 18 9.81 5.33 12.42
N PHE A 19 8.47 5.28 12.37
CA PHE A 19 7.71 4.50 11.40
C PHE A 19 7.19 5.35 10.24
N PHE A 20 6.87 4.70 9.13
CA PHE A 20 6.18 5.30 7.99
C PHE A 20 5.06 4.38 7.51
N TYR A 21 4.05 4.96 6.86
CA TYR A 21 2.96 4.20 6.27
C TYR A 21 3.30 3.72 4.86
N TYR A 22 3.06 2.43 4.62
CA TYR A 22 3.22 1.80 3.31
C TYR A 22 1.85 1.31 2.83
N PHE A 23 1.39 1.84 1.70
CA PHE A 23 0.16 1.37 1.06
C PHE A 23 0.45 0.18 0.13
N GLY A 24 0.15 -1.03 0.59
CA GLY A 24 0.29 -2.24 -0.22
C GLY A 24 -0.88 -2.41 -1.20
N TYR A 25 -0.59 -2.79 -2.45
CA TYR A 25 -1.58 -3.04 -3.50
C TYR A 25 -1.28 -4.29 -4.35
N GLY A 26 -0.26 -5.07 -3.98
CA GLY A 26 0.16 -6.28 -4.68
C GLY A 26 0.51 -7.41 -3.70
N SER A 27 1.51 -8.24 -4.02
CA SER A 27 1.86 -9.41 -3.19
C SER A 27 2.19 -9.11 -1.71
N ASN A 28 2.61 -7.88 -1.39
CA ASN A 28 2.86 -7.45 -0.01
C ASN A 28 1.59 -7.30 0.85
N LEU A 29 0.39 -7.44 0.27
CA LEU A 29 -0.85 -7.56 1.02
C LEU A 29 -0.88 -8.84 1.89
N LEU A 30 -0.14 -9.88 1.49
CA LEU A 30 0.02 -11.09 2.29
C LEU A 30 1.10 -10.87 3.36
N LYS A 31 0.75 -11.02 4.64
CA LYS A 31 1.64 -10.80 5.79
C LYS A 31 2.93 -11.61 5.68
N GLU A 32 2.80 -12.89 5.38
CA GLU A 32 3.91 -13.82 5.24
C GLU A 32 4.85 -13.36 4.14
N ARG A 33 4.32 -12.78 3.06
CA ARG A 33 5.11 -12.33 1.91
C ARG A 33 5.94 -11.09 2.24
N ILE A 34 5.34 -10.07 2.85
CA ILE A 34 6.06 -8.84 3.24
C ILE A 34 7.11 -9.13 4.33
N HIS A 35 6.81 -10.05 5.24
CA HIS A 35 7.72 -10.48 6.31
C HIS A 35 8.94 -11.29 5.82
N VAL A 36 8.96 -11.75 4.56
CA VAL A 36 10.18 -12.30 3.95
C VAL A 36 11.31 -11.26 3.95
N GLN A 37 10.99 -9.97 3.78
CA GLN A 37 11.99 -8.89 3.72
C GLN A 37 11.89 -7.95 4.92
N ILE A 38 10.69 -7.57 5.35
CA ILE A 38 10.46 -6.57 6.40
C ILE A 38 9.72 -7.24 7.56
N LYS A 39 10.48 -7.84 8.48
CA LYS A 39 9.92 -8.61 9.62
C LYS A 39 9.12 -7.75 10.60
N GLU A 40 9.42 -6.45 10.67
CA GLU A 40 8.80 -5.49 11.57
C GLU A 40 7.54 -4.83 10.98
N ALA A 41 7.14 -5.20 9.76
CA ALA A 41 5.94 -4.62 9.15
C ALA A 41 4.69 -4.98 9.96
N VAL A 42 3.94 -3.96 10.39
CA VAL A 42 2.69 -4.11 11.15
C VAL A 42 1.52 -3.69 10.27
N PHE A 43 0.42 -4.45 10.30
CA PHE A 43 -0.82 -4.05 9.66
C PHE A 43 -1.45 -2.89 10.43
N GLU A 44 -1.70 -1.77 9.76
CA GLU A 44 -2.39 -0.62 10.34
C GLU A 44 -3.90 -0.68 10.05
N SER A 45 -4.27 -0.61 8.78
CA SER A 45 -5.66 -0.51 8.34
C SER A 45 -5.82 -0.80 6.84
N THR A 46 -7.07 -1.01 6.40
CA THR A 46 -7.44 -1.00 4.98
C THR A 46 -7.74 0.42 4.50
N GLY A 47 -7.36 0.74 3.26
CA GLY A 47 -7.61 2.06 2.67
C GLY A 47 -7.98 2.01 1.20
N VAL A 48 -8.45 3.14 0.67
CA VAL A 48 -8.78 3.32 -0.75
C VAL A 48 -7.86 4.40 -1.32
N LEU A 49 -7.17 4.06 -2.41
CA LEU A 49 -6.40 5.02 -3.20
C LEU A 49 -7.26 5.48 -4.37
N SER A 50 -7.91 6.64 -4.21
CA SER A 50 -8.74 7.24 -5.26
C SER A 50 -7.91 7.69 -6.47
N CYS A 51 -8.58 7.82 -7.62
CA CYS A 51 -8.00 8.29 -8.89
C CYS A 51 -6.86 7.40 -9.44
N HIS A 52 -6.83 6.13 -9.05
CA HIS A 52 -5.89 5.13 -9.54
C HIS A 52 -6.63 3.83 -9.86
N GLU A 53 -6.09 3.05 -10.79
CA GLU A 53 -6.56 1.72 -11.13
C GLU A 53 -5.42 0.71 -11.01
N LEU A 54 -5.73 -0.47 -10.46
CA LEU A 54 -4.80 -1.59 -10.42
C LEU A 54 -4.63 -2.15 -11.84
N THR A 55 -3.39 -2.32 -12.27
CA THR A 55 -3.02 -2.98 -13.52
C THR A 55 -1.95 -4.04 -13.27
N PHE A 56 -1.66 -4.83 -14.31
CA PHE A 56 -0.54 -5.77 -14.30
C PHE A 56 0.39 -5.42 -15.45
N TYR A 57 1.64 -5.08 -15.13
CA TYR A 57 2.63 -4.61 -16.09
C TYR A 57 3.95 -5.35 -15.91
N ASP A 58 4.66 -5.53 -17.03
CA ASP A 58 5.98 -6.14 -17.17
C ASP A 58 6.13 -7.60 -16.70
N SER A 59 6.94 -8.40 -17.39
CA SER A 59 7.19 -9.79 -17.04
C SER A 59 8.24 -9.91 -15.94
N SER A 60 7.87 -10.49 -14.80
CA SER A 60 8.83 -10.78 -13.74
C SER A 60 9.37 -12.20 -13.87
N ARG A 61 10.70 -12.36 -13.83
CA ARG A 61 11.35 -13.69 -13.72
C ARG A 61 11.02 -14.39 -12.42
N ARG A 62 10.77 -13.64 -11.33
CA ARG A 62 10.45 -14.20 -10.01
C ARG A 62 9.01 -14.70 -9.95
N TRP A 63 8.10 -13.98 -10.61
CA TRP A 63 6.67 -14.30 -10.58
C TRP A 63 6.18 -15.02 -11.85
N PHE A 64 7.06 -15.22 -12.83
CA PHE A 64 6.77 -15.85 -14.13
C PHE A 64 5.54 -15.27 -14.83
N GLY A 65 5.33 -13.96 -14.69
CA GLY A 65 4.13 -13.29 -15.18
C GLY A 65 4.14 -11.80 -14.85
N ALA A 66 3.04 -11.13 -15.21
CA ALA A 66 2.87 -9.71 -15.00
C ALA A 66 2.70 -9.37 -13.50
N ILE A 67 3.34 -8.32 -13.03
CA ILE A 67 3.27 -7.88 -11.61
C ILE A 67 2.31 -6.71 -11.44
N ALA A 68 1.72 -6.60 -10.25
CA ALA A 68 0.81 -5.52 -9.91
C ALA A 68 1.50 -4.15 -10.02
N SER A 69 0.86 -3.21 -10.69
CA SER A 69 1.19 -1.79 -10.75
C SER A 69 -0.11 -0.98 -10.56
N ILE A 70 0.01 0.33 -10.33
CA ILE A 70 -1.12 1.25 -10.27
C ILE A 70 -0.91 2.36 -11.29
N GLU A 71 -1.96 2.68 -12.04
CA GLU A 71 -1.92 3.77 -13.03
C GLU A 71 -2.92 4.86 -12.64
N PRO A 72 -2.62 6.15 -12.88
CA PRO A 72 -3.58 7.22 -12.70
C PRO A 72 -4.82 7.00 -13.56
N LYS A 73 -5.99 6.99 -12.93
CA LYS A 73 -7.29 6.91 -13.60
C LYS A 73 -8.18 8.06 -13.14
N PRO A 74 -8.41 9.08 -13.99
CA PRO A 74 -9.36 10.12 -13.68
C PRO A 74 -10.73 9.51 -13.41
N ILE A 75 -11.43 10.03 -12.39
CA ILE A 75 -12.82 9.65 -12.15
C ILE A 75 -13.62 10.18 -13.34
N SER A 76 -14.13 9.29 -14.21
CA SER A 76 -15.07 9.67 -15.26
C SER A 76 -16.33 10.23 -14.59
N LYS A 77 -16.69 11.48 -14.95
CA LYS A 77 -17.89 12.18 -14.47
C LYS A 77 -19.17 11.39 -14.75
#